data_AF-A0A7V0I864-F1
#
_entry.id   AF-A0A7V0I864-F1
#
_cell.length_a   1.000
_cell.length_b   1.000
_cell.length_c   1.000
_cell.angle_alpha   90.00
_cell.angle_beta   90.00
_cell.angle_gamma   90.00
#
_symmetry.space_group_name_H-M   'P 1'
#
loop_
_entity.id
_entity.type
_entity.pdbx_description
1 polymer ?
#
loop_
_entity_poly.entity_id
_entity_poly.type
_entity_poly.pdbx_seq_one_letter_code
_entity_poly.pdbx_strand_id
1 'polypeptide(L)' 'FPSVRVVVPDRIGALAEVTGALGKAGINIKDLELMRVREGIGGTFRIYVEGRKEAEEAARVLRTAGYEAEAVD' A
#
# COMPACT_ATOMS: atom_id res chain seq x y z
N PHE A 1 0.22 -14.61 2.23
CA PHE A 1 -0.72 -13.80 3.02
C PHE A 1 -1.30 -12.76 2.09
N PRO A 2 -2.63 -12.54 2.10
CA PRO A 2 -3.27 -11.54 1.27
C PRO A 2 -2.62 -10.17 1.48
N SER A 3 -2.43 -9.45 0.38
CA SER A 3 -1.63 -8.23 0.38
C SER A 3 -2.05 -7.26 -0.71
N VAL A 4 -1.64 -6.01 -0.58
CA VAL A 4 -1.71 -5.01 -1.64
C VAL A 4 -0.30 -4.60 -2.02
N ARG A 5 -0.03 -4.54 -3.32
CA ARG A 5 1.20 -3.97 -3.87
C ARG A 5 0.92 -2.53 -4.28
N VAL A 6 1.76 -1.60 -3.85
CA VAL A 6 1.60 -0.16 -4.13
C VAL A 6 2.92 0.46 -4.55
N VAL A 7 2.89 1.29 -5.60
CA VAL A 7 4.04 2.11 -6.00
C VAL A 7 4.00 3.41 -5.20
N VAL A 8 5.07 3.68 -4.45
CA VAL A 8 5.19 4.83 -3.56
C VAL A 8 6.34 5.71 -4.06
N PRO A 9 6.09 6.99 -4.41
CA PRO A 9 7.13 7.89 -4.86
C PRO A 9 8.10 8.26 -3.73
N ASP A 10 9.36 8.53 -4.08
CA ASP A 10 10.39 8.96 -3.14
C ASP A 10 10.24 10.45 -2.80
N ARG A 11 9.26 10.75 -1.95
CA ARG A 11 9.00 12.10 -1.44
C ARG A 11 8.56 12.08 0.02
N ILE A 12 8.80 13.20 0.71
CA ILE A 12 8.36 13.40 2.09
C ILE A 12 6.86 13.17 2.20
N GLY A 13 6.46 12.41 3.22
CA GLY A 13 5.06 12.13 3.54
C GLY A 13 4.42 10.99 2.74
N ALA A 14 5.05 10.47 1.68
CA ALA A 14 4.40 9.46 0.82
C ALA A 14 3.96 8.20 1.58
N LEU A 15 4.80 7.69 2.50
CA LEU A 15 4.42 6.54 3.34
C LEU A 15 3.34 6.89 4.37
N ALA A 16 3.35 8.10 4.92
CA ALA A 16 2.33 8.56 5.86
C ALA A 16 0.96 8.69 5.17
N GLU A 17 0.93 9.16 3.93
CA GLU A 17 -0.27 9.22 3.11
C GLU A 17 -0.83 7.82 2.81
N VAL A 18 0.01 6.88 2.36
CA VAL A 18 -0.37 5.48 2.09
C VAL A 18 -0.90 4.80 3.35
N THR A 19 -0.12 4.80 4.43
CA THR A 19 -0.51 4.11 5.68
C THR A 19 -1.68 4.80 6.37
N GLY A 20 -1.74 6.13 6.31
CA GLY A 20 -2.85 6.91 6.84
C GLY A 20 -4.16 6.71 6.09
N ALA A 21 -4.12 6.52 4.77
CA ALA A 21 -5.30 6.17 3.97
C ALA A 21 -5.88 4.81 4.40
N LEU A 22 -5.03 3.80 4.57
CA LEU A 22 -5.45 2.48 5.07
C LEU A 22 -6.02 2.57 6.50
N GLY A 23 -5.36 3.30 7.39
CA GLY A 23 -5.85 3.49 8.76
C GLY A 23 -7.21 4.19 8.83
N LYS A 24 -7.45 5.21 8.00
CA LYS A 24 -8.76 5.90 7.90
C LYS A 24 -9.87 4.98 7.36
N ALA A 25 -9.53 4.00 6.54
CA ALA A 25 -10.45 2.98 6.05
C ALA A 25 -10.67 1.82 7.05
N GLY A 26 -10.01 1.85 8.22
CA GLY A 26 -10.09 0.80 9.22
C GLY A 26 -9.35 -0.48 8.84
N ILE A 27 -8.38 -0.39 7.92
CA ILE A 27 -7.59 -1.53 7.44
C ILE A 27 -6.34 -1.68 8.30
N ASN A 28 -6.15 -2.86 8.89
CA ASN A 28 -5.00 -3.11 9.75
C ASN A 28 -3.81 -3.64 8.94
N ILE A 29 -2.66 -2.97 9.06
CA ILE A 29 -1.40 -3.44 8.47
C ILE A 29 -0.81 -4.54 9.34
N LYS A 30 -0.59 -5.74 8.77
CA LYS A 30 0.05 -6.86 9.46
C LYS A 30 1.56 -6.86 9.29
N ASP A 31 2.01 -6.52 8.08
CA ASP A 31 3.41 -6.42 7.72
C ASP A 31 3.57 -5.51 6.49
N LEU A 32 4.76 -4.96 6.29
CA LEU A 32 5.10 -4.05 5.21
C LEU A 32 6.51 -4.32 4.71
N GLU A 33 6.63 -4.65 3.43
CA GLU A 33 7.87 -5.06 2.78
C GLU A 33 8.18 -4.14 1.59
N LEU A 34 9.44 -3.71 1.44
CA LEU A 34 9.92 -2.99 0.26
C LEU A 34 10.47 -3.98 -0.77
N MET A 35 9.78 -4.14 -1.90
CA MET A 35 10.11 -5.14 -2.92
C MET A 35 11.20 -4.67 -3.88
N ARG A 36 11.14 -3.41 -4.32
CA ARG A 36 12.11 -2.78 -5.22
C ARG A 36 12.18 -1.29 -4.94
N VAL A 37 13.38 -0.73 -5.06
CA VAL A 37 13.63 0.70 -4.93
C VAL A 37 14.40 1.21 -6.16
N ARG A 38 14.07 2.42 -6.58
CA ARG A 38 14.86 3.23 -7.52
C ARG A 38 15.04 4.59 -6.86
N GLU A 39 16.28 4.88 -6.46
CA GLU A 39 16.63 6.11 -5.75
C GLU A 39 16.14 7.35 -6.51
N GLY A 40 15.49 8.28 -5.81
CA GLY A 40 14.94 9.51 -6.38
C GLY A 40 13.66 9.33 -7.22
N ILE A 41 13.15 8.10 -7.38
CA ILE A 41 11.88 7.83 -8.08
C ILE A 41 10.86 7.26 -7.10
N GLY A 42 11.22 6.23 -6.34
CA GLY A 42 10.32 5.56 -5.43
C GLY A 42 10.59 4.07 -5.29
N GLY A 43 9.60 3.37 -4.74
CA GLY A 43 9.66 1.93 -4.55
C GLY A 43 8.30 1.27 -4.57
N THR A 44 8.31 -0.03 -4.78
CA THR A 44 7.11 -0.86 -4.70
C THR A 44 7.05 -1.51 -3.34
N PHE A 45 6.02 -1.20 -2.57
CA PHE A 45 5.76 -1.80 -1.27
C PHE A 45 4.71 -2.89 -1.39
N ARG A 46 4.88 -3.96 -0.61
CA ARG A 46 3.86 -4.97 -0.37
C ARG A 46 3.38 -4.83 1.06
N ILE A 47 2.09 -4.62 1.24
CA ILE A 47 1.45 -4.44 2.54
C ILE A 47 0.55 -5.64 2.77
N TYR A 48 0.82 -6.40 3.83
CA TYR A 48 0.08 -7.61 4.19
C TYR A 48 -1.10 -7.24 5.11
N VAL A 49 -2.26 -7.85 4.88
CA VAL A 49 -3.53 -7.59 5.58
C VAL A 49 -4.21 -8.90 5.99
N GLU A 50 -5.32 -8.84 6.73
CA GLU A 50 -5.96 -10.04 7.31
C GLU A 50 -6.47 -11.01 6.24
N GLY A 51 -7.05 -10.49 5.15
CA GLY A 51 -7.78 -11.30 4.20
C GLY A 51 -7.89 -10.72 2.80
N ARG A 52 -8.30 -11.56 1.85
CA ARG A 52 -8.46 -11.17 0.43
C ARG A 52 -9.40 -9.98 0.23
N LYS A 53 -10.55 -9.97 0.90
CA LYS A 53 -11.52 -8.85 0.80
C LYS A 53 -10.90 -7.53 1.27
N GLU A 54 -10.08 -7.58 2.32
CA GLU A 54 -9.37 -6.41 2.85
C GLU A 54 -8.26 -5.97 1.89
N ALA A 55 -7.57 -6.90 1.22
CA ALA A 55 -6.57 -6.57 0.19
C ALA A 55 -7.21 -5.88 -1.02
N GLU A 56 -8.37 -6.36 -1.47
CA GLU A 56 -9.16 -5.73 -2.55
C GLU A 56 -9.63 -4.32 -2.18
N GLU A 57 -10.07 -4.13 -0.93
CA GLU A 57 -10.45 -2.82 -0.41
C GLU A 57 -9.24 -1.89 -0.26
N ALA A 58 -8.13 -2.38 0.28
CA ALA A 58 -6.88 -1.63 0.40
C ALA A 58 -6.41 -1.11 -0.97
N ALA A 59 -6.48 -1.95 -2.01
CA ALA A 59 -6.16 -1.55 -3.36
C ALA A 59 -7.11 -0.46 -3.90
N ARG A 60 -8.41 -0.53 -3.59
CA ARG A 60 -9.37 0.54 -3.93
C ARG A 60 -9.04 1.85 -3.21
N VAL A 61 -8.85 1.81 -1.89
CA VAL A 61 -8.53 2.96 -1.05
C VAL A 61 -7.27 3.68 -1.56
N LEU A 62 -6.21 2.93 -1.85
CA LEU A 62 -4.95 3.49 -2.32
C LEU A 62 -5.06 4.09 -3.73
N ARG A 63 -5.83 3.46 -4.63
CA ARG A 63 -6.14 4.05 -5.96
C ARG A 63 -6.94 5.34 -5.85
N THR A 64 -7.92 5.40 -4.94
CA THR A 64 -8.68 6.63 -4.66
C THR A 64 -7.79 7.72 -4.06
N ALA A 65 -6.76 7.34 -3.30
CA ALA A 65 -5.73 8.26 -2.79
C ALA A 65 -4.67 8.66 -3.85
N GLY A 66 -4.79 8.18 -5.09
CA GLY A 66 -3.91 8.57 -6.20
C GLY A 66 -2.68 7.69 -6.40
N TYR A 67 -2.61 6.53 -5.76
CA TYR A 67 -1.49 5.59 -5.90
C TYR A 67 -1.81 4.45 -6.88
N GLU A 68 -0.78 3.98 -7.59
CA GLU A 68 -0.88 2.74 -8.34
C GLU A 68 -0.84 1.56 -7.37
N ALA A 69 -1.97 0.87 -7.22
CA ALA A 69 -2.11 -0.24 -6.28
C ALA A 69 -2.97 -1.39 -6.82
N GLU A 70 -2.59 -2.62 -6.48
CA GLU A 70 -3.29 -3.85 -6.85
C GLU A 70 -3.30 -4.88 -5.71
N ALA A 71 -4.40 -5.63 -5.60
CA ALA A 71 -4.48 -6.72 -4.63
C ALA A 71 -3.70 -7.93 -5.16
N VAL A 72 -3.00 -8.62 -4.26
CA VAL A 72 -2.18 -9.79 -4.53
C VAL A 72 -2.51 -10.85 -3.48
N ASP A 73 -2.85 -12.05 -3.93
CA ASP A 73 -3.11 -13.21 -3.06
C ASP A 73 -1.86 -13.63 -2.23
#